data_AF-N9FC32-F1
#
_entry.id   AF-N9FC32-F1
#
_cell.length_a   1.000
_cell.length_b   1.000
_cell.length_c   1.000
_cell.angle_alpha   90.00
_cell.angle_beta   90.00
_cell.angle_gamma   90.00
#
_symmetry.space_group_name_H-M   'P 1'
#
loop_
_entity.id
_entity.type
_entity.pdbx_description
1 polymer ?
#
loop_
_entity_poly.entity_id
_entity_poly.type
_entity_poly.pdbx_seq_one_letter_code
_entity_poly.pdbx_strand_id
1 'polypeptide(L)'
;MKRLQFMVLTVGGFFLNTAYANHSTTLHSLTDSEMSATTGQALMSLTYISPKDNLNLESQRTGISNPSSGGVGFYKLGLEGTLELNANIKKLQLGCGGINGAGACDIDIDYLSLSGISDTNTGRASSSAKLTNPFTEIAIRNPNSASTREVLGFRVSSEKAEGLLTFGLENGPNKSGINSLSGYMEVAAAGGQVTVNSISGVCHSLSFSASCTRGTGVDITGKATGTLCCDVGIASQKYNLDINIPNKGVLSLPQQAITGKRITSAPLTATAVVNGIQLSGTINPRLTSLGNIELGNKNLVGVLNNLMVDVTIDEDLGYFHKASLNGTPASLSLQAKDIMWPGTKSVAQQGWWLEFSNPIDIGDITPTNAVDIASNTLSATLSEVSKYLDRKPINCGLTVLSCVFSGTIDTGPMSLGADAAVPMALANLELVNQKFAPNCYGTLKFC
;
A
#
# COMPACT_ATOMS: atom_id res chain seq x y z
N MET A 1 -22.10 -100.22 -39.49
CA MET A 1 -21.87 -100.38 -38.04
C MET A 1 -21.99 -99.01 -37.36
N LYS A 2 -22.86 -98.92 -36.34
CA LYS A 2 -22.86 -98.05 -35.14
C LYS A 2 -22.43 -96.56 -35.20
N ARG A 3 -23.42 -95.70 -34.88
CA ARG A 3 -23.46 -94.54 -33.94
C ARG A 3 -22.55 -93.31 -34.20
N LEU A 4 -22.79 -92.08 -33.73
CA LEU A 4 -23.91 -91.25 -33.25
C LEU A 4 -23.23 -89.92 -32.77
N GLN A 5 -23.76 -88.75 -33.16
CA GLN A 5 -23.71 -87.40 -32.54
C GLN A 5 -22.41 -86.84 -31.88
N PHE A 6 -22.07 -85.56 -32.16
CA PHE A 6 -22.25 -84.43 -31.22
C PHE A 6 -21.89 -83.06 -31.84
N MET A 7 -22.58 -82.02 -31.34
CA MET A 7 -22.49 -80.59 -31.61
C MET A 7 -21.71 -79.89 -30.49
N VAL A 8 -20.80 -78.95 -30.77
CA VAL A 8 -20.27 -77.92 -29.82
C VAL A 8 -19.76 -76.73 -30.66
N LEU A 9 -20.45 -75.58 -30.70
CA LEU A 9 -20.35 -74.39 -29.83
C LEU A 9 -18.96 -73.69 -29.86
N THR A 10 -18.85 -72.60 -30.62
CA THR A 10 -17.68 -71.70 -30.62
C THR A 10 -17.80 -70.63 -29.53
N VAL A 11 -16.70 -70.47 -28.81
CA VAL A 11 -16.52 -69.67 -27.59
C VAL A 11 -16.46 -68.17 -27.89
N GLY A 12 -17.16 -67.37 -27.09
CA GLY A 12 -17.08 -65.91 -27.07
C GLY A 12 -15.87 -65.38 -26.31
N GLY A 13 -15.28 -64.29 -26.82
CA GLY A 13 -14.15 -63.57 -26.25
C GLY A 13 -14.42 -62.07 -26.16
N PHE A 14 -14.57 -61.62 -24.91
CA PHE A 14 -14.23 -60.33 -24.28
C PHE A 14 -14.25 -59.01 -25.07
N PHE A 15 -15.03 -58.08 -24.52
CA PHE A 15 -15.07 -56.64 -24.75
C PHE A 15 -13.74 -55.95 -24.38
N LEU A 16 -13.17 -55.18 -25.31
CA LEU A 16 -12.27 -54.06 -25.05
C LEU A 16 -12.72 -52.88 -25.94
N ASN A 17 -13.55 -52.00 -25.40
CA ASN A 17 -13.79 -50.68 -26.00
C ASN A 17 -12.56 -49.81 -25.73
N THR A 18 -11.70 -49.65 -26.72
CA THR A 18 -10.75 -48.54 -26.77
C THR A 18 -11.37 -47.44 -27.63
N ALA A 19 -11.96 -46.44 -26.97
CA ALA A 19 -12.35 -45.21 -27.64
C ALA A 19 -11.08 -44.36 -27.84
N TYR A 20 -10.48 -44.45 -29.03
CA TYR A 20 -9.57 -43.43 -29.50
C TYR A 20 -10.39 -42.17 -29.76
N ALA A 21 -10.09 -41.09 -29.04
CA ALA A 21 -10.56 -39.76 -29.41
C ALA A 21 -9.87 -39.40 -30.73
N ASN A 22 -10.61 -39.49 -31.83
CA ASN A 22 -10.17 -38.92 -33.10
C ASN A 22 -9.95 -37.42 -32.90
N HIS A 23 -8.71 -37.00 -33.16
CA HIS A 23 -8.30 -35.61 -33.23
C HIS A 23 -9.11 -34.92 -34.34
N SER A 24 -10.21 -34.28 -33.95
CA SER A 24 -11.01 -33.45 -34.85
C SER A 24 -10.18 -32.24 -35.22
N THR A 25 -9.77 -32.19 -36.48
CA THR A 25 -9.29 -31.00 -37.17
C THR A 25 -10.45 -30.00 -37.25
N THR A 26 -10.68 -29.22 -36.19
CA THR A 26 -11.76 -28.21 -36.13
C THR A 26 -11.33 -26.83 -36.65
N LEU A 27 -10.13 -26.69 -37.19
CA LEU A 27 -9.66 -25.47 -37.85
C LEU A 27 -9.73 -25.67 -39.35
N HIS A 28 -10.70 -25.02 -40.00
CA HIS A 28 -10.81 -24.96 -41.45
C HIS A 28 -10.13 -23.70 -41.98
N SER A 29 -9.24 -23.86 -42.96
CA SER A 29 -8.66 -22.74 -43.69
C SER A 29 -9.75 -22.09 -44.53
N LEU A 30 -9.99 -20.80 -44.34
CA LEU A 30 -10.87 -19.99 -45.19
C LEU A 30 -10.02 -19.19 -46.18
N THR A 31 -10.51 -19.06 -47.40
CA THR A 31 -9.99 -18.13 -48.41
C THR A 31 -10.41 -16.70 -48.09
N ASP A 32 -9.71 -15.69 -48.64
CA ASP A 32 -10.01 -14.27 -48.41
C ASP A 32 -11.48 -13.90 -48.78
N SER A 33 -12.05 -14.58 -49.79
CA SER A 33 -13.45 -14.40 -50.18
C SER A 33 -14.41 -14.98 -49.14
N GLU A 34 -14.09 -16.11 -48.53
CA GLU A 34 -14.89 -16.73 -47.47
C GLU A 34 -14.76 -15.95 -46.15
N MET A 35 -13.56 -15.42 -45.87
CA MET A 35 -13.30 -14.54 -44.74
C MET A 35 -14.09 -13.23 -44.84
N SER A 36 -14.13 -12.61 -46.04
CA SER A 36 -14.92 -11.40 -46.28
C SER A 36 -16.45 -11.65 -46.30
N ALA A 37 -16.90 -12.87 -46.60
CA ALA A 37 -18.32 -13.23 -46.62
C ALA A 37 -18.88 -13.54 -45.22
N THR A 38 -18.01 -13.74 -44.23
CA THR A 38 -18.40 -14.07 -42.86
C THR A 38 -18.57 -12.77 -42.05
N THR A 39 -19.77 -12.19 -42.04
CA THR A 39 -20.10 -11.05 -41.15
C THR A 39 -20.42 -11.54 -39.74
N GLY A 40 -19.43 -11.49 -38.85
CA GLY A 40 -19.61 -11.65 -37.40
C GLY A 40 -18.75 -10.62 -36.66
N GLN A 41 -19.14 -10.24 -35.43
CA GLN A 41 -18.20 -9.52 -34.56
C GLN A 41 -17.02 -10.44 -34.29
N ALA A 42 -15.82 -10.01 -34.67
CA ALA A 42 -14.63 -10.82 -34.51
C ALA A 42 -14.31 -10.93 -33.02
N LEU A 43 -14.46 -12.13 -32.45
CA LEU A 43 -14.14 -12.40 -31.05
C LEU A 43 -12.69 -12.01 -30.71
N MET A 44 -11.77 -12.07 -31.67
CA MET A 44 -10.39 -11.64 -31.52
C MET A 44 -10.10 -10.46 -32.45
N SER A 45 -9.45 -9.42 -31.91
CA SER A 45 -9.03 -8.24 -32.66
C SER A 45 -7.51 -8.07 -32.58
N LEU A 46 -6.88 -7.71 -33.70
CA LEU A 46 -5.46 -7.37 -33.74
C LEU A 46 -5.31 -5.88 -34.06
N THR A 47 -4.62 -5.16 -33.17
CA THR A 47 -4.31 -3.74 -33.35
C THR A 47 -2.80 -3.52 -33.29
N TYR A 48 -2.34 -2.46 -33.93
CA TYR A 48 -0.92 -2.10 -34.00
C TYR A 48 -0.71 -0.62 -33.74
N ILE A 49 0.16 -0.31 -32.77
CA ILE A 49 0.65 1.05 -32.50
C ILE A 49 2.05 1.17 -33.08
N SER A 50 2.20 2.05 -34.07
CA SER A 50 3.48 2.33 -34.72
C SER A 50 4.48 2.98 -33.77
N PRO A 51 5.81 2.77 -33.95
CA PRO A 51 6.83 3.56 -33.25
C PRO A 51 6.65 5.07 -33.39
N LYS A 52 6.07 5.53 -34.51
CA LYS A 52 5.84 6.95 -34.81
C LYS A 52 4.45 7.43 -34.46
N ASP A 53 3.61 6.58 -33.87
CA ASP A 53 2.26 6.95 -33.47
C ASP A 53 2.32 7.96 -32.32
N ASN A 54 1.50 9.02 -32.38
CA ASN A 54 1.45 10.03 -31.31
C ASN A 54 0.96 9.45 -29.98
N LEU A 55 0.23 8.32 -29.99
CA LEU A 55 -0.23 7.62 -28.78
C LEU A 55 0.81 6.64 -28.22
N ASN A 56 1.95 6.47 -28.90
CA ASN A 56 3.02 5.60 -28.44
C ASN A 56 3.82 6.29 -27.31
N LEU A 57 3.47 6.01 -26.06
CA LEU A 57 4.13 6.59 -24.89
C LEU A 57 5.63 6.21 -24.80
N GLU A 58 6.05 5.06 -25.32
CA GLU A 58 7.47 4.68 -25.37
C GLU A 58 8.29 5.59 -26.29
N SER A 59 7.68 6.08 -27.38
CA SER A 59 8.32 7.03 -28.29
C SER A 59 8.52 8.43 -27.66
N GLN A 60 7.74 8.74 -26.62
CA GLN A 60 7.77 10.01 -25.90
C GLN A 60 8.68 9.99 -24.68
N ARG A 61 9.16 8.80 -24.28
CA ARG A 61 9.99 8.64 -23.09
C ARG A 61 11.36 9.29 -23.27
N THR A 62 11.75 10.12 -22.32
CA THR A 62 13.04 10.84 -22.33
C THR A 62 14.22 9.86 -22.33
N GLY A 63 15.21 10.08 -23.19
CA GLY A 63 16.44 9.29 -23.23
C GLY A 63 16.39 8.04 -24.11
N ILE A 64 15.35 7.86 -24.92
CA ILE A 64 15.22 6.73 -25.87
C ILE A 64 15.60 7.11 -27.29
N SER A 65 16.10 6.10 -28.03
CA SER A 65 16.51 6.20 -29.43
C SER A 65 15.37 6.71 -30.30
N ASN A 66 15.69 7.55 -31.27
CA ASN A 66 14.74 8.12 -32.24
C ASN A 66 13.71 7.07 -32.72
N PRO A 67 12.39 7.37 -32.71
CA PRO A 67 11.35 6.48 -33.24
C PRO A 67 11.59 6.01 -34.69
N SER A 68 12.41 6.74 -35.45
CA SER A 68 12.83 6.44 -36.81
C SER A 68 14.08 5.56 -36.92
N SER A 69 14.73 5.18 -35.81
CA SER A 69 15.96 4.37 -35.78
C SER A 69 16.05 3.58 -34.47
N GLY A 70 15.37 2.43 -34.40
CA GLY A 70 15.30 1.62 -33.18
C GLY A 70 14.00 1.74 -32.38
N GLY A 71 12.98 2.42 -32.93
CA GLY A 71 11.70 2.61 -32.28
C GLY A 71 10.94 1.30 -32.01
N VAL A 72 10.10 1.32 -30.97
CA VAL A 72 9.30 0.18 -30.50
C VAL A 72 7.86 0.34 -30.95
N GLY A 73 7.30 -0.67 -31.62
CA GLY A 73 5.88 -0.76 -31.94
C GLY A 73 5.20 -1.84 -31.11
N PHE A 74 3.89 -1.73 -30.95
CA PHE A 74 3.10 -2.64 -30.10
C PHE A 74 2.02 -3.33 -30.91
N TYR A 75 1.95 -4.66 -30.81
CA TYR A 75 0.89 -5.47 -31.42
C TYR A 75 0.00 -6.02 -30.31
N LYS A 76 -1.27 -5.60 -30.24
CA LYS A 76 -2.25 -6.04 -29.25
C LYS A 76 -3.25 -6.99 -29.88
N LEU A 77 -3.27 -8.23 -29.41
CA LEU A 77 -4.29 -9.23 -29.67
C LEU A 77 -5.33 -9.18 -28.53
N GLY A 78 -6.46 -8.54 -28.79
CA GLY A 78 -7.59 -8.45 -27.85
C GLY A 78 -8.63 -9.54 -28.08
N LEU A 79 -9.33 -9.90 -27.01
CA LEU A 79 -10.52 -10.73 -27.03
C LEU A 79 -11.72 -9.84 -26.67
N GLU A 80 -12.73 -9.74 -27.53
CA GLU A 80 -13.95 -8.99 -27.26
C GLU A 80 -14.91 -9.81 -26.39
N GLY A 81 -14.93 -9.54 -25.09
CA GLY A 81 -15.75 -10.29 -24.14
C GLY A 81 -15.33 -10.14 -22.69
N THR A 82 -15.99 -10.89 -21.81
CA THR A 82 -15.67 -10.95 -20.38
C THR A 82 -15.11 -12.33 -20.04
N LEU A 83 -13.89 -12.38 -19.54
CA LEU A 83 -13.28 -13.57 -18.96
C LEU A 83 -13.57 -13.60 -17.46
N GLU A 84 -14.26 -14.65 -17.01
CA GLU A 84 -14.48 -14.89 -15.59
C GLU A 84 -13.44 -15.86 -15.05
N LEU A 85 -12.66 -15.42 -14.05
CA LEU A 85 -11.57 -16.20 -13.45
C LEU A 85 -11.70 -16.23 -11.92
N ASN A 86 -11.71 -17.43 -11.35
CA ASN A 86 -11.50 -17.67 -9.93
C ASN A 86 -10.24 -18.55 -9.80
N ALA A 87 -9.25 -18.09 -9.05
CA ALA A 87 -7.96 -18.76 -8.94
C ALA A 87 -7.38 -18.68 -7.52
N ASN A 88 -6.75 -19.79 -7.09
CA ASN A 88 -5.93 -19.87 -5.89
C ASN A 88 -4.53 -20.35 -6.28
N ILE A 89 -3.50 -19.59 -5.93
CA ILE A 89 -2.10 -19.80 -6.32
C ILE A 89 -1.26 -19.86 -5.05
N LYS A 90 -0.60 -21.00 -4.81
CA LYS A 90 0.13 -21.23 -3.55
C LYS A 90 1.33 -20.31 -3.44
N LYS A 91 2.02 -20.17 -4.57
CA LYS A 91 3.26 -19.43 -4.73
C LYS A 91 3.30 -18.90 -6.15
N LEU A 92 3.31 -17.59 -6.32
CA LEU A 92 3.59 -16.92 -7.58
C LEU A 92 5.03 -16.42 -7.52
N GLN A 93 5.90 -17.00 -8.33
CA GLN A 93 7.31 -16.63 -8.41
C GLN A 93 7.68 -16.35 -9.86
N LEU A 94 8.01 -15.10 -10.14
CA LEU A 94 8.36 -14.62 -11.48
C LEU A 94 9.71 -13.91 -11.43
N GLY A 95 10.57 -14.24 -12.40
CA GLY A 95 11.91 -13.67 -12.48
C GLY A 95 12.81 -14.07 -11.30
N CYS A 96 12.71 -15.28 -10.79
CA CYS A 96 13.61 -15.73 -9.73
C CYS A 96 14.94 -16.23 -10.32
N GLY A 97 16.08 -15.80 -9.75
CA GLY A 97 17.38 -16.27 -10.21
C GLY A 97 17.85 -15.63 -11.53
N GLY A 98 18.76 -16.31 -12.24
CA GLY A 98 19.28 -15.84 -13.53
C GLY A 98 19.89 -14.44 -13.44
N ILE A 99 19.41 -13.52 -14.28
CA ILE A 99 19.85 -12.11 -14.30
C ILE A 99 19.59 -11.37 -12.98
N ASN A 100 18.72 -11.91 -12.13
CA ASN A 100 18.30 -11.27 -10.90
C ASN A 100 19.17 -11.67 -9.70
N GLY A 101 19.98 -12.72 -9.83
CA GLY A 101 20.82 -13.26 -8.77
C GLY A 101 20.11 -14.31 -7.90
N ALA A 102 20.89 -15.09 -7.15
CA ALA A 102 20.35 -16.18 -6.33
C ALA A 102 19.38 -15.65 -5.28
N GLY A 103 18.19 -16.26 -5.18
CA GLY A 103 17.16 -15.92 -4.19
C GLY A 103 16.40 -14.62 -4.46
N ALA A 104 16.72 -13.87 -5.51
CA ALA A 104 16.01 -12.64 -5.87
C ALA A 104 14.96 -12.93 -6.95
N CYS A 105 13.72 -12.53 -6.69
CA CYS A 105 12.59 -12.61 -7.59
C CYS A 105 12.06 -11.22 -7.92
N ASP A 106 11.65 -10.98 -9.16
CA ASP A 106 10.97 -9.73 -9.52
C ASP A 106 9.59 -9.67 -8.87
N ILE A 107 8.83 -10.76 -8.87
CA ILE A 107 7.56 -10.91 -8.14
C ILE A 107 7.61 -12.22 -7.37
N ASP A 108 7.38 -12.14 -6.05
CA ASP A 108 7.23 -13.30 -5.17
C ASP A 108 6.04 -13.04 -4.24
N ILE A 109 4.99 -13.85 -4.41
CA ILE A 109 3.75 -13.75 -3.64
C ILE A 109 3.34 -15.15 -3.14
N ASP A 110 3.15 -15.27 -1.84
CA ASP A 110 2.54 -16.43 -1.19
C ASP A 110 1.02 -16.33 -1.13
N TYR A 111 0.35 -17.45 -1.37
CA TYR A 111 -1.11 -17.61 -1.21
C TYR A 111 -1.92 -16.51 -1.91
N LEU A 112 -1.59 -16.26 -3.18
CA LEU A 112 -2.33 -15.32 -4.01
C LEU A 112 -3.69 -15.93 -4.38
N SER A 113 -4.77 -15.17 -4.20
CA SER A 113 -6.11 -15.57 -4.65
C SER A 113 -6.78 -14.44 -5.42
N LEU A 114 -7.51 -14.80 -6.47
CA LEU A 114 -8.34 -13.92 -7.28
C LEU A 114 -9.77 -14.49 -7.30
N SER A 115 -10.75 -13.69 -6.90
CA SER A 115 -12.16 -14.08 -6.86
C SER A 115 -13.07 -12.91 -7.22
N GLY A 116 -14.37 -13.17 -7.28
CA GLY A 116 -15.35 -12.07 -7.18
C GLY A 116 -15.27 -11.37 -5.82
N ILE A 117 -15.92 -10.21 -5.71
CA ILE A 117 -15.92 -9.39 -4.49
C ILE A 117 -16.92 -9.98 -3.48
N SER A 118 -16.42 -10.46 -2.35
CA SER A 118 -17.23 -10.99 -1.25
C SER A 118 -16.41 -11.03 0.05
N ASP A 119 -17.05 -10.71 1.17
CA ASP A 119 -16.47 -10.84 2.52
C ASP A 119 -16.71 -12.21 3.14
N THR A 120 -17.41 -13.10 2.44
CA THR A 120 -17.67 -14.48 2.86
C THR A 120 -16.91 -15.48 2.02
N ASN A 121 -16.50 -16.58 2.65
CA ASN A 121 -15.81 -17.68 2.00
C ASN A 121 -16.67 -18.29 0.86
N THR A 122 -17.94 -18.58 1.15
CA THR A 122 -18.90 -19.10 0.15
C THR A 122 -19.10 -18.15 -1.02
N GLY A 123 -19.22 -16.84 -0.76
CA GLY A 123 -19.38 -15.85 -1.82
C GLY A 123 -18.14 -15.71 -2.69
N ARG A 124 -16.93 -15.80 -2.11
CA ARG A 124 -15.68 -15.80 -2.91
C ARG A 124 -15.55 -17.07 -3.74
N ALA A 125 -15.78 -18.24 -3.13
CA ALA A 125 -15.64 -19.52 -3.81
C ALA A 125 -16.69 -19.77 -4.92
N SER A 126 -17.84 -19.09 -4.85
CA SER A 126 -18.91 -19.17 -5.84
C SER A 126 -18.92 -18.04 -6.87
N SER A 127 -17.97 -17.10 -6.78
CA SER A 127 -17.89 -15.96 -7.70
C SER A 127 -16.50 -15.79 -8.33
N SER A 128 -16.48 -15.30 -9.56
CA SER A 128 -15.25 -15.08 -10.33
C SER A 128 -14.94 -13.59 -10.46
N ALA A 129 -13.66 -13.27 -10.53
CA ALA A 129 -13.24 -11.96 -11.02
C ALA A 129 -13.59 -11.83 -12.50
N LYS A 130 -13.97 -10.64 -12.94
CA LYS A 130 -14.34 -10.32 -14.32
C LYS A 130 -13.24 -9.50 -14.96
N LEU A 131 -12.69 -10.01 -16.06
CA LEU A 131 -11.71 -9.34 -16.89
C LEU A 131 -12.39 -8.98 -18.20
N THR A 132 -12.70 -7.70 -18.41
CA THR A 132 -13.36 -7.20 -19.61
C THR A 132 -12.31 -6.87 -20.67
N ASN A 133 -12.54 -7.37 -21.88
CA ASN A 133 -11.67 -7.24 -23.04
C ASN A 133 -10.21 -7.61 -22.73
N PRO A 134 -9.94 -8.85 -22.30
CA PRO A 134 -8.58 -9.29 -22.02
C PRO A 134 -7.74 -9.28 -23.31
N PHE A 135 -6.45 -9.01 -23.18
CA PHE A 135 -5.55 -8.91 -24.31
C PHE A 135 -4.13 -9.35 -23.98
N THR A 136 -3.42 -9.77 -25.02
CA THR A 136 -1.97 -9.95 -25.01
C THR A 136 -1.35 -8.93 -25.95
N GLU A 137 -0.28 -8.29 -25.53
CA GLU A 137 0.43 -7.29 -26.32
C GLU A 137 1.92 -7.60 -26.40
N ILE A 138 2.52 -7.42 -27.57
CA ILE A 138 3.93 -7.70 -27.84
C ILE A 138 4.63 -6.41 -28.26
N ALA A 139 5.73 -6.09 -27.59
CA ALA A 139 6.60 -4.98 -27.94
C ALA A 139 7.68 -5.43 -28.92
N ILE A 140 7.78 -4.77 -30.07
CA ILE A 140 8.72 -5.12 -31.14
C ILE A 140 9.58 -3.91 -31.50
N ARG A 141 10.90 -4.05 -31.36
CA ARG A 141 11.88 -3.09 -31.89
C ARG A 141 11.99 -3.26 -33.39
N ASN A 142 12.12 -2.14 -34.12
CA ASN A 142 12.24 -2.12 -35.57
C ASN A 142 11.16 -2.96 -36.29
N PRO A 143 9.87 -2.73 -36.00
CA PRO A 143 8.79 -3.58 -36.53
C PRO A 143 8.77 -3.60 -38.07
N ASN A 144 9.24 -2.53 -38.71
CA ASN A 144 9.29 -2.38 -40.17
C ASN A 144 10.56 -2.96 -40.84
N SER A 145 11.53 -3.49 -40.10
CA SER A 145 12.78 -4.03 -40.65
C SER A 145 12.99 -5.49 -40.24
N ALA A 146 12.79 -6.41 -41.18
CA ALA A 146 12.87 -7.85 -40.89
C ALA A 146 14.24 -8.31 -40.37
N SER A 147 15.35 -7.68 -40.80
CA SER A 147 16.71 -8.05 -40.40
C SER A 147 17.11 -7.55 -39.01
N THR A 148 16.40 -6.58 -38.45
CA THR A 148 16.71 -5.97 -37.14
C THR A 148 15.52 -6.01 -36.18
N ARG A 149 14.47 -6.77 -36.54
CA ARG A 149 13.26 -6.94 -35.75
C ARG A 149 13.58 -7.79 -34.51
N GLU A 150 13.20 -7.28 -33.35
CA GLU A 150 13.47 -7.94 -32.07
C GLU A 150 12.25 -7.80 -31.16
N VAL A 151 11.80 -8.92 -30.57
CA VAL A 151 10.77 -8.90 -29.53
C VAL A 151 11.43 -8.43 -28.24
N LEU A 152 10.94 -7.33 -27.68
CA LEU A 152 11.46 -6.75 -26.45
C LEU A 152 10.71 -7.22 -25.21
N GLY A 153 9.48 -7.66 -25.37
CA GLY A 153 8.66 -8.09 -24.25
C GLY A 153 7.25 -8.44 -24.67
N PHE A 154 6.51 -8.97 -23.71
CA PHE A 154 5.07 -9.18 -23.84
C PHE A 154 4.36 -8.72 -22.57
N ARG A 155 3.08 -8.45 -22.70
CA ARG A 155 2.18 -8.05 -21.62
C ARG A 155 0.86 -8.77 -21.78
N VAL A 156 0.28 -9.19 -20.66
CA VAL A 156 -1.09 -9.68 -20.58
C VAL A 156 -1.88 -8.75 -19.67
N SER A 157 -3.08 -8.36 -20.09
CA SER A 157 -3.91 -7.43 -19.33
C SER A 157 -5.38 -7.52 -19.77
N SER A 158 -6.20 -6.60 -19.26
CA SER A 158 -7.60 -6.39 -19.62
C SER A 158 -7.90 -4.90 -19.54
N GLU A 159 -8.90 -4.44 -20.29
CA GLU A 159 -9.31 -3.03 -20.24
C GLU A 159 -9.93 -2.65 -18.90
N LYS A 160 -10.52 -3.64 -18.22
CA LYS A 160 -11.10 -3.48 -16.88
C LYS A 160 -11.03 -4.82 -16.13
N ALA A 161 -10.55 -4.79 -14.89
CA ALA A 161 -10.62 -5.94 -13.99
C ALA A 161 -11.47 -5.63 -12.76
N GLU A 162 -12.44 -6.48 -12.45
CA GLU A 162 -13.28 -6.42 -11.26
C GLU A 162 -13.13 -7.70 -10.46
N GLY A 163 -12.73 -7.60 -9.20
CA GLY A 163 -12.50 -8.76 -8.36
C GLY A 163 -11.75 -8.37 -7.09
N LEU A 164 -11.61 -9.35 -6.20
CA LEU A 164 -10.84 -9.22 -4.97
C LEU A 164 -9.54 -10.03 -5.13
N LEU A 165 -8.41 -9.34 -5.00
CA LEU A 165 -7.11 -9.97 -4.78
C LEU A 165 -6.89 -10.13 -3.29
N THR A 166 -6.43 -11.31 -2.88
CA THR A 166 -5.92 -11.53 -1.52
C THR A 166 -4.54 -12.16 -1.55
N PHE A 167 -3.73 -11.83 -0.54
CA PHE A 167 -2.34 -12.24 -0.41
C PHE A 167 -2.09 -12.81 0.99
N GLY A 168 -1.32 -13.89 1.09
CA GLY A 168 -1.04 -14.53 2.36
C GLY A 168 -2.22 -15.36 2.88
N LEU A 169 -2.12 -15.83 4.13
CA LEU A 169 -3.14 -16.66 4.78
C LEU A 169 -3.88 -15.91 5.89
N GLU A 170 -3.18 -15.05 6.60
CA GLU A 170 -3.70 -14.34 7.76
C GLU A 170 -3.09 -12.95 7.83
N ASN A 171 -3.91 -12.00 8.30
CA ASN A 171 -3.44 -10.71 8.77
C ASN A 171 -3.05 -10.89 10.24
N GLY A 172 -1.75 -10.92 10.51
CA GLY A 172 -1.19 -11.21 11.83
C GLY A 172 0.33 -11.01 11.89
N PRO A 173 0.97 -11.36 13.01
CA PRO A 173 2.41 -11.10 13.23
C PRO A 173 3.31 -11.95 12.33
N ASN A 174 2.79 -13.05 11.78
CA ASN A 174 3.48 -13.88 10.80
C ASN A 174 3.27 -13.30 9.40
N LYS A 175 4.30 -12.65 8.87
CA LYS A 175 4.29 -12.11 7.51
C LYS A 175 3.99 -13.22 6.51
N SER A 176 2.95 -13.05 5.70
CA SER A 176 2.63 -13.92 4.57
C SER A 176 1.99 -13.09 3.46
N GLY A 177 2.33 -13.36 2.20
CA GLY A 177 1.80 -12.58 1.08
C GLY A 177 2.92 -12.11 0.17
N ILE A 178 3.01 -10.80 -0.07
CA ILE A 178 3.96 -10.23 -1.03
C ILE A 178 5.35 -10.16 -0.39
N ASN A 179 6.27 -11.00 -0.85
CA ASN A 179 7.66 -11.02 -0.39
C ASN A 179 8.58 -10.13 -1.23
N SER A 180 8.24 -9.93 -2.51
CA SER A 180 8.96 -9.07 -3.45
C SER A 180 8.01 -8.61 -4.54
N LEU A 181 8.01 -7.31 -4.84
CA LEU A 181 7.22 -6.73 -5.91
C LEU A 181 8.09 -5.84 -6.81
N SER A 182 8.06 -6.11 -8.10
CA SER A 182 8.54 -5.20 -9.14
C SER A 182 7.29 -4.73 -9.87
N GLY A 183 6.97 -3.44 -9.73
CA GLY A 183 5.68 -2.98 -10.18
C GLY A 183 5.35 -1.53 -9.88
N TYR A 184 4.11 -1.20 -10.23
CA TYR A 184 3.46 0.06 -9.95
C TYR A 184 2.02 -0.20 -9.49
N MET A 185 1.62 0.42 -8.40
CA MET A 185 0.24 0.42 -7.94
C MET A 185 -0.09 1.80 -7.39
N GLU A 186 -1.31 2.23 -7.59
CA GLU A 186 -1.81 3.46 -6.99
C GLU A 186 -2.77 3.09 -5.88
N VAL A 187 -2.54 3.59 -4.66
CA VAL A 187 -3.42 3.36 -3.52
C VAL A 187 -4.43 4.51 -3.46
N ALA A 188 -5.72 4.20 -3.36
CA ALA A 188 -6.77 5.19 -3.20
C ALA A 188 -6.66 5.92 -1.86
N ALA A 189 -7.23 7.12 -1.79
CA ALA A 189 -7.28 7.85 -0.52
C ALA A 189 -8.06 7.04 0.53
N ALA A 190 -7.51 6.96 1.74
CA ALA A 190 -8.06 6.17 2.83
C ALA A 190 -8.08 6.97 4.15
N GLY A 191 -8.99 6.58 5.04
CA GLY A 191 -9.13 7.14 6.38
C GLY A 191 -9.05 6.07 7.45
N GLY A 192 -8.77 6.48 8.68
CA GLY A 192 -8.76 5.59 9.83
C GLY A 192 -8.70 6.36 11.15
N GLN A 193 -8.79 5.63 12.25
CA GLN A 193 -8.59 6.17 13.59
C GLN A 193 -7.42 5.46 14.27
N VAL A 194 -6.50 6.21 14.86
CA VAL A 194 -5.33 5.65 15.53
C VAL A 194 -5.45 5.85 17.04
N THR A 195 -5.30 4.75 17.80
CA THR A 195 -5.12 4.83 19.25
C THR A 195 -3.64 5.06 19.53
N VAL A 196 -3.31 6.05 20.35
CA VAL A 196 -1.93 6.38 20.72
C VAL A 196 -1.75 6.08 22.20
N ASN A 197 -0.66 5.40 22.56
CA ASN A 197 -0.38 5.10 23.96
C ASN A 197 -0.02 6.37 24.74
N SER A 198 -0.63 6.54 25.91
CA SER A 198 -0.25 7.57 26.87
C SER A 198 1.16 7.33 27.39
N ILE A 199 1.86 8.41 27.72
CA ILE A 199 3.27 8.37 28.10
C ILE A 199 3.49 9.13 29.41
N SER A 200 4.13 8.48 30.37
CA SER A 200 4.48 9.05 31.67
C SER A 200 5.99 9.11 31.82
N GLY A 201 6.52 10.10 32.53
CA GLY A 201 7.97 10.22 32.73
C GLY A 201 8.70 11.00 31.65
N VAL A 202 8.01 11.89 30.92
CA VAL A 202 8.63 12.73 29.88
C VAL A 202 9.48 13.82 30.50
N CYS A 203 10.74 13.90 30.10
CA CYS A 203 11.76 14.68 30.79
C CYS A 203 12.76 15.30 29.81
N HIS A 204 13.51 16.29 30.28
CA HIS A 204 14.57 16.92 29.50
C HIS A 204 15.78 16.01 29.27
N SER A 205 16.20 15.25 30.29
CA SER A 205 17.43 14.44 30.26
C SER A 205 17.37 13.34 29.18
N LEU A 206 18.42 13.22 28.36
CA LEU A 206 18.58 12.11 27.41
C LEU A 206 19.01 10.80 28.10
N SER A 207 19.39 10.85 29.39
CA SER A 207 19.70 9.67 30.19
C SER A 207 18.44 9.12 30.85
N PHE A 208 18.19 7.83 30.64
CA PHE A 208 17.03 7.11 31.19
C PHE A 208 17.17 6.88 32.71
N SER A 209 16.11 7.11 33.46
CA SER A 209 16.03 6.83 34.90
C SER A 209 14.60 6.45 35.30
N ALA A 210 14.41 6.01 36.54
CA ALA A 210 13.07 5.67 37.06
C ALA A 210 12.09 6.86 37.04
N SER A 211 12.59 8.10 37.03
CA SER A 211 11.79 9.33 36.95
C SER A 211 11.82 9.99 35.56
N CYS A 212 12.58 9.43 34.61
CA CYS A 212 12.81 9.97 33.28
C CYS A 212 12.81 8.82 32.27
N THR A 213 11.61 8.44 31.85
CA THR A 213 11.40 7.29 30.96
C THR A 213 11.62 7.66 29.49
N ARG A 214 11.45 8.95 29.16
CA ARG A 214 11.50 9.49 27.81
C ARG A 214 12.14 10.87 27.78
N GLY A 215 13.42 10.88 27.45
CA GLY A 215 14.21 12.09 27.27
C GLY A 215 13.95 12.80 25.95
N THR A 216 13.70 14.10 25.99
CA THR A 216 13.46 14.92 24.79
C THR A 216 14.65 15.83 24.45
N GLY A 217 15.46 16.24 25.43
CA GLY A 217 16.53 17.22 25.24
C GLY A 217 16.04 18.62 24.87
N VAL A 218 14.75 18.92 25.06
CA VAL A 218 14.13 20.19 24.65
C VAL A 218 13.79 21.04 25.87
N ASP A 219 14.26 22.28 25.89
CA ASP A 219 13.80 23.30 26.83
C ASP A 219 12.32 23.62 26.55
N ILE A 220 11.47 23.53 27.56
CA ILE A 220 10.10 24.07 27.46
C ILE A 220 10.20 25.56 27.71
N THR A 221 9.81 26.38 26.73
CA THR A 221 9.87 27.86 26.82
C THR A 221 8.51 28.48 26.57
N GLY A 222 8.35 29.73 26.97
CA GLY A 222 7.11 30.47 26.77
C GLY A 222 7.14 31.81 27.48
N LYS A 223 5.97 32.46 27.55
CA LYS A 223 5.76 33.66 28.35
C LYS A 223 4.61 33.48 29.32
N ALA A 224 4.66 34.20 30.43
CA ALA A 224 3.58 34.38 31.37
C ALA A 224 3.19 35.87 31.43
N THR A 225 1.91 36.18 31.53
CA THR A 225 1.40 37.56 31.54
C THR A 225 0.39 37.76 32.67
N GLY A 226 0.26 38.99 33.15
CA GLY A 226 -0.70 39.36 34.19
C GLY A 226 -1.35 40.70 33.86
N THR A 227 -2.63 40.87 34.21
CA THR A 227 -3.45 42.04 33.82
C THR A 227 -2.83 43.39 34.19
N LEU A 228 -2.04 43.44 35.26
CA LEU A 228 -1.40 44.68 35.75
C LEU A 228 0.07 44.84 35.32
N CYS A 229 0.65 43.92 34.55
CA CYS A 229 2.06 43.97 34.19
C CYS A 229 2.36 43.44 32.78
N CYS A 230 3.66 43.36 32.46
CA CYS A 230 4.17 42.90 31.17
C CYS A 230 4.34 41.38 31.11
N ASP A 231 4.58 40.88 29.89
CA ASP A 231 4.97 39.50 29.63
C ASP A 231 6.37 39.21 30.20
N VAL A 232 6.49 38.11 30.92
CA VAL A 232 7.74 37.61 31.49
C VAL A 232 8.09 36.28 30.84
N GLY A 233 9.31 36.15 30.34
CA GLY A 233 9.80 34.90 29.76
C GLY A 233 9.98 33.82 30.83
N ILE A 234 9.52 32.61 30.50
CA ILE A 234 9.68 31.40 31.31
C ILE A 234 10.38 30.33 30.49
N ALA A 235 11.23 29.53 31.16
CA ALA A 235 11.85 28.36 30.57
C ALA A 235 11.96 27.23 31.58
N SER A 236 12.09 25.98 31.15
CA SER A 236 12.43 24.87 32.04
C SER A 236 13.19 23.75 31.34
N GLN A 237 14.20 23.25 32.04
CA GLN A 237 14.92 22.00 31.75
C GLN A 237 14.65 20.94 32.82
N LYS A 238 13.80 21.24 33.81
CA LYS A 238 13.53 20.39 34.97
C LYS A 238 12.04 20.10 34.98
N TYR A 239 11.64 19.09 34.23
CA TYR A 239 10.27 18.65 34.16
C TYR A 239 10.17 17.12 34.13
N ASN A 240 9.03 16.65 34.61
CA ASN A 240 8.58 15.28 34.51
C ASN A 240 7.09 15.32 34.18
N LEU A 241 6.76 15.11 32.91
CA LEU A 241 5.41 15.25 32.38
C LEU A 241 4.76 13.90 32.15
N ASP A 242 3.45 13.88 32.37
CA ASP A 242 2.54 12.84 31.97
C ASP A 242 1.68 13.37 30.83
N ILE A 243 1.61 12.63 29.73
CA ILE A 243 0.85 12.95 28.54
C ILE A 243 -0.19 11.85 28.37
N ASN A 244 -1.44 12.19 28.66
CA ASN A 244 -2.56 11.29 28.51
C ASN A 244 -3.33 11.60 27.22
N ILE A 245 -3.56 10.59 26.38
CA ILE A 245 -4.24 10.73 25.09
C ILE A 245 -5.56 9.94 25.14
N PRO A 246 -6.65 10.54 25.65
CA PRO A 246 -7.93 9.84 25.81
C PRO A 246 -8.68 9.64 24.49
N ASN A 247 -8.37 10.43 23.46
CA ASN A 247 -9.06 10.42 22.17
C ASN A 247 -8.20 9.77 21.10
N LYS A 248 -8.86 9.14 20.12
CA LYS A 248 -8.18 8.63 18.93
C LYS A 248 -7.76 9.77 18.00
N GLY A 249 -6.61 9.61 17.35
CA GLY A 249 -6.20 10.46 16.24
C GLY A 249 -6.99 10.11 14.97
N VAL A 250 -7.31 11.12 14.15
CA VAL A 250 -7.96 10.91 12.85
C VAL A 250 -6.87 10.86 11.79
N LEU A 251 -6.68 9.69 11.16
CA LEU A 251 -5.68 9.43 10.13
C LEU A 251 -6.27 9.66 8.74
N SER A 252 -5.50 10.30 7.86
CA SER A 252 -5.84 10.52 6.45
C SER A 252 -4.64 10.22 5.57
N LEU A 253 -4.81 9.23 4.69
CA LEU A 253 -3.85 8.83 3.68
C LEU A 253 -4.31 9.40 2.32
N PRO A 254 -3.59 10.34 1.70
CA PRO A 254 -3.87 10.76 0.34
C PRO A 254 -3.60 9.62 -0.65
N GLN A 255 -4.24 9.72 -1.82
CA GLN A 255 -3.94 8.84 -2.95
C GLN A 255 -2.46 8.98 -3.33
N GLN A 256 -1.76 7.85 -3.44
CA GLN A 256 -0.33 7.85 -3.74
C GLN A 256 0.10 6.59 -4.48
N ALA A 257 1.17 6.72 -5.27
CA ALA A 257 1.74 5.61 -6.01
C ALA A 257 2.79 4.88 -5.18
N ILE A 258 2.78 3.55 -5.24
CA ILE A 258 3.84 2.67 -4.77
C ILE A 258 4.48 2.07 -6.03
N THR A 259 5.78 2.28 -6.20
CA THR A 259 6.50 1.72 -7.35
C THR A 259 7.95 1.42 -7.01
N GLY A 260 8.50 0.41 -7.65
CA GLY A 260 9.91 0.09 -7.53
C GLY A 260 10.25 -1.28 -8.08
N LYS A 261 11.54 -1.63 -8.00
CA LYS A 261 12.07 -2.93 -8.39
C LYS A 261 12.34 -3.77 -7.16
N ARG A 262 11.70 -4.94 -7.05
CA ARG A 262 11.87 -5.89 -5.94
C ARG A 262 11.74 -5.21 -4.58
N ILE A 263 10.78 -4.30 -4.48
CA ILE A 263 10.48 -3.67 -3.21
C ILE A 263 9.85 -4.70 -2.27
N THR A 264 10.21 -4.61 -1.00
CA THR A 264 9.66 -5.45 0.07
C THR A 264 8.81 -4.64 1.04
N SER A 265 8.85 -3.31 0.92
CA SER A 265 8.01 -2.38 1.67
C SER A 265 7.52 -1.24 0.79
N ALA A 266 6.45 -0.59 1.23
CA ALA A 266 5.86 0.59 0.63
C ALA A 266 6.01 1.78 1.59
N PRO A 267 6.77 2.82 1.22
CA PRO A 267 6.78 4.06 1.97
C PRO A 267 5.48 4.83 1.68
N LEU A 268 4.67 5.03 2.71
CA LEU A 268 3.42 5.77 2.65
C LEU A 268 3.53 7.07 3.45
N THR A 269 2.85 8.11 2.95
CA THR A 269 2.72 9.40 3.64
C THR A 269 1.27 9.65 3.98
N ALA A 270 1.00 10.00 5.24
CA ALA A 270 -0.31 10.27 5.78
C ALA A 270 -0.25 11.47 6.74
N THR A 271 -1.41 11.96 7.14
CA THR A 271 -1.53 12.97 8.21
C THR A 271 -2.45 12.46 9.29
N ALA A 272 -2.20 12.83 10.54
CA ALA A 272 -3.11 12.58 11.64
C ALA A 272 -3.41 13.86 12.42
N VAL A 273 -4.65 14.01 12.89
CA VAL A 273 -5.03 15.09 13.82
C VAL A 273 -5.44 14.49 15.15
N VAL A 274 -4.78 14.92 16.22
CA VAL A 274 -5.04 14.46 17.59
C VAL A 274 -5.58 15.61 18.44
N ASN A 275 -6.65 15.34 19.18
CA ASN A 275 -7.34 16.32 20.02
C ASN A 275 -7.41 15.88 21.48
N GLY A 276 -7.50 16.84 22.40
CA GLY A 276 -7.71 16.57 23.82
C GLY A 276 -6.54 15.86 24.51
N ILE A 277 -5.30 16.06 24.04
CA ILE A 277 -4.10 15.53 24.69
C ILE A 277 -3.95 16.25 26.03
N GLN A 278 -4.04 15.52 27.12
CA GLN A 278 -3.94 16.07 28.47
C GLN A 278 -2.48 16.08 28.91
N LEU A 279 -2.00 17.25 29.33
CA LEU A 279 -0.68 17.45 29.88
C LEU A 279 -0.80 17.57 31.40
N SER A 280 -0.03 16.77 32.12
CA SER A 280 0.10 16.88 33.58
C SER A 280 1.55 16.63 34.01
N GLY A 281 1.82 16.74 35.31
CA GLY A 281 3.13 16.40 35.88
C GLY A 281 3.74 17.57 36.64
N THR A 282 5.07 17.57 36.76
CA THR A 282 5.83 18.58 37.49
C THR A 282 6.78 19.35 36.56
N ILE A 283 6.89 20.65 36.75
CA ILE A 283 7.84 21.53 36.05
C ILE A 283 8.48 22.51 37.05
N ASN A 284 9.79 22.75 36.96
CA ASN A 284 10.48 23.82 37.70
C ASN A 284 10.88 24.92 36.71
N PRO A 285 10.05 25.95 36.54
CA PRO A 285 10.34 27.04 35.62
C PRO A 285 11.37 28.01 36.19
N ARG A 286 12.13 28.63 35.28
CA ARG A 286 13.01 29.77 35.55
C ARG A 286 12.49 31.01 34.84
N LEU A 287 12.59 32.16 35.49
CA LEU A 287 12.28 33.46 34.89
C LEU A 287 13.47 33.95 34.05
N THR A 288 13.38 33.83 32.73
CA THR A 288 14.50 34.16 31.83
C THR A 288 14.74 35.66 31.74
N SER A 289 13.69 36.47 31.86
CA SER A 289 13.77 37.94 31.83
C SER A 289 14.26 38.56 33.15
N LEU A 290 14.40 37.78 34.22
CA LEU A 290 14.76 38.24 35.55
C LEU A 290 15.96 37.45 36.11
N GLY A 291 16.99 37.21 35.29
CA GLY A 291 18.24 36.60 35.73
C GLY A 291 18.20 35.08 35.95
N ASN A 292 17.31 34.37 35.26
CA ASN A 292 17.16 32.89 35.34
C ASN A 292 16.81 32.36 36.75
N ILE A 293 16.00 33.11 37.50
CA ILE A 293 15.55 32.70 38.84
C ILE A 293 14.64 31.47 38.73
N GLU A 294 15.05 30.36 39.34
CA GLU A 294 14.20 29.16 39.49
C GLU A 294 13.09 29.37 40.52
N LEU A 295 11.91 28.85 40.23
CA LEU A 295 10.69 29.07 41.00
C LEU A 295 10.28 27.86 41.86
N GLY A 296 11.06 26.79 41.74
CA GLY A 296 10.78 25.49 42.35
C GLY A 296 9.74 24.69 41.58
N ASN A 297 9.56 23.43 42.01
CA ASN A 297 8.64 22.49 41.38
C ASN A 297 7.17 22.98 41.50
N LYS A 298 6.50 23.07 40.36
CA LYS A 298 5.07 23.36 40.21
C LYS A 298 4.37 22.20 39.50
N ASN A 299 3.10 21.99 39.79
CA ASN A 299 2.25 21.12 39.00
C ASN A 299 1.96 21.78 37.65
N LEU A 300 2.12 21.06 36.55
CA LEU A 300 1.69 21.51 35.22
C LEU A 300 0.33 20.90 34.92
N VAL A 301 -0.58 21.68 34.35
CA VAL A 301 -1.81 21.18 33.73
C VAL A 301 -2.06 21.88 32.39
N GLY A 302 -2.66 21.17 31.45
CA GLY A 302 -2.98 21.71 30.13
C GLY A 302 -3.74 20.73 29.25
N VAL A 303 -4.33 21.25 28.18
CA VAL A 303 -4.95 20.42 27.14
C VAL A 303 -4.50 20.92 25.78
N LEU A 304 -3.91 20.02 24.98
CA LEU A 304 -3.47 20.30 23.63
C LEU A 304 -4.50 19.73 22.62
N ASN A 305 -4.96 20.58 21.73
CA ASN A 305 -5.91 20.28 20.67
C ASN A 305 -5.30 20.57 19.31
N ASN A 306 -5.88 19.94 18.28
CA ASN A 306 -5.51 20.11 16.88
C ASN A 306 -4.00 19.91 16.61
N LEU A 307 -3.38 18.95 17.30
CA LEU A 307 -2.01 18.54 16.99
C LEU A 307 -2.03 17.81 15.64
N MET A 308 -1.49 18.46 14.62
CA MET A 308 -1.27 17.86 13.30
C MET A 308 0.03 17.05 13.34
N VAL A 309 -0.02 15.84 12.79
CA VAL A 309 1.11 14.92 12.73
C VAL A 309 1.31 14.49 11.30
N ASP A 310 2.50 14.72 10.75
CA ASP A 310 2.92 14.16 9.47
C ASP A 310 3.43 12.75 9.70
N VAL A 311 2.69 11.76 9.20
CA VAL A 311 2.94 10.35 9.44
C VAL A 311 3.62 9.74 8.22
N THR A 312 4.82 9.21 8.39
CA THR A 312 5.46 8.33 7.40
C THR A 312 5.31 6.89 7.86
N ILE A 313 4.77 6.01 7.02
CA ILE A 313 4.56 4.59 7.32
C ILE A 313 5.42 3.78 6.36
N ASP A 314 6.40 3.04 6.88
CA ASP A 314 7.13 2.05 6.08
C ASP A 314 6.46 0.68 6.27
N GLU A 315 5.58 0.34 5.34
CA GLU A 315 4.73 -0.85 5.44
C GLU A 315 5.33 -2.01 4.66
N ASP A 316 5.77 -3.07 5.34
CA ASP A 316 6.19 -4.30 4.67
C ASP A 316 5.04 -4.86 3.83
N LEU A 317 5.33 -5.22 2.58
CA LEU A 317 4.32 -5.69 1.63
C LEU A 317 3.63 -6.98 2.09
N GLY A 318 4.24 -7.73 3.02
CA GLY A 318 3.65 -8.87 3.69
C GLY A 318 2.47 -8.56 4.61
N TYR A 319 2.19 -7.28 4.90
CA TYR A 319 0.98 -6.83 5.61
C TYR A 319 -0.15 -6.37 4.68
N PHE A 320 0.11 -6.33 3.36
CA PHE A 320 -0.93 -6.09 2.37
C PHE A 320 -1.59 -7.43 2.03
N HIS A 321 -2.80 -7.62 2.51
CA HIS A 321 -3.50 -8.89 2.44
C HIS A 321 -4.71 -8.89 1.51
N LYS A 322 -5.25 -7.71 1.18
CA LYS A 322 -6.33 -7.61 0.21
C LYS A 322 -6.32 -6.30 -0.57
N ALA A 323 -6.74 -6.38 -1.82
CA ALA A 323 -6.96 -5.24 -2.69
C ALA A 323 -8.18 -5.49 -3.58
N SER A 324 -9.10 -4.53 -3.63
CA SER A 324 -10.19 -4.56 -4.61
C SER A 324 -9.74 -3.94 -5.93
N LEU A 325 -9.94 -4.66 -7.03
CA LEU A 325 -9.55 -4.19 -8.36
C LEU A 325 -10.44 -3.04 -8.85
N ASN A 326 -11.72 -2.96 -8.44
CA ASN A 326 -12.61 -1.80 -8.71
C ASN A 326 -12.62 -1.27 -10.17
N GLY A 327 -12.39 -2.13 -11.15
CA GLY A 327 -12.29 -1.74 -12.56
C GLY A 327 -10.92 -1.22 -13.00
N THR A 328 -9.88 -1.37 -12.18
CA THR A 328 -8.49 -1.08 -12.54
C THR A 328 -8.00 -2.07 -13.60
N PRO A 329 -7.32 -1.62 -14.66
CA PRO A 329 -6.55 -2.52 -15.51
C PRO A 329 -5.46 -3.19 -14.67
N ALA A 330 -5.46 -4.52 -14.65
CA ALA A 330 -4.37 -5.32 -14.09
C ALA A 330 -3.46 -5.77 -15.24
N SER A 331 -2.19 -5.39 -15.20
CA SER A 331 -1.23 -5.64 -16.26
C SER A 331 -0.02 -6.41 -15.72
N LEU A 332 0.26 -7.59 -16.28
CA LEU A 332 1.48 -8.34 -16.00
C LEU A 332 2.33 -8.38 -17.27
N SER A 333 3.58 -7.93 -17.16
CA SER A 333 4.50 -7.83 -18.30
C SER A 333 5.87 -8.41 -18.00
N LEU A 334 6.56 -8.83 -19.06
CA LEU A 334 7.97 -9.22 -19.06
C LEU A 334 8.67 -8.49 -20.21
N GLN A 335 9.75 -7.79 -19.90
CA GLN A 335 10.53 -7.05 -20.90
C GLN A 335 12.04 -7.19 -20.69
N ALA A 336 12.77 -7.24 -21.80
CA ALA A 336 14.22 -7.36 -21.85
C ALA A 336 14.94 -6.02 -21.61
N LYS A 337 14.23 -4.90 -21.67
CA LYS A 337 14.68 -3.54 -21.32
C LYS A 337 13.50 -2.77 -20.75
N ASP A 338 13.73 -1.59 -20.20
CA ASP A 338 12.66 -0.72 -19.73
C ASP A 338 11.74 -0.33 -20.91
N ILE A 339 10.43 -0.48 -20.74
CA ILE A 339 9.40 -0.19 -21.75
C ILE A 339 8.24 0.57 -21.09
N MET A 340 7.81 1.67 -21.70
CA MET A 340 6.53 2.31 -21.41
C MET A 340 5.44 1.67 -22.27
N TRP A 341 4.67 0.75 -21.69
CA TRP A 341 3.58 0.09 -22.39
C TRP A 341 2.43 1.07 -22.71
N PRO A 342 1.67 0.84 -23.79
CA PRO A 342 0.48 1.65 -24.07
C PRO A 342 -0.53 1.61 -22.92
N GLY A 343 -1.04 2.78 -22.53
CA GLY A 343 -2.09 2.89 -21.52
C GLY A 343 -1.67 2.62 -20.07
N THR A 344 -0.37 2.44 -19.78
CA THR A 344 0.14 2.37 -18.39
C THR A 344 0.50 3.75 -17.85
N LYS A 345 0.68 3.83 -16.53
CA LYS A 345 1.18 5.01 -15.82
C LYS A 345 2.67 4.92 -15.52
N SER A 346 3.26 3.73 -15.55
CA SER A 346 4.67 3.52 -15.21
C SER A 346 5.50 2.95 -16.35
N VAL A 347 6.80 3.24 -16.29
CA VAL A 347 7.80 2.58 -17.13
C VAL A 347 8.10 1.22 -16.51
N ALA A 348 7.71 0.16 -17.20
CA ALA A 348 7.97 -1.20 -16.76
C ALA A 348 9.46 -1.51 -16.91
N GLN A 349 10.15 -1.73 -15.80
CA GLN A 349 11.61 -1.94 -15.80
C GLN A 349 11.98 -3.34 -16.29
N GLN A 350 13.19 -3.52 -16.83
CA GLN A 350 13.66 -4.84 -17.29
C GLN A 350 13.40 -5.96 -16.26
N GLY A 351 12.76 -7.03 -16.70
CA GLY A 351 12.29 -8.13 -15.86
C GLY A 351 10.76 -8.25 -15.88
N TRP A 352 10.21 -8.94 -14.89
CA TRP A 352 8.77 -8.97 -14.68
C TRP A 352 8.28 -7.68 -14.01
N TRP A 353 7.11 -7.22 -14.42
CA TRP A 353 6.49 -6.01 -13.89
C TRP A 353 4.99 -6.16 -13.78
N LEU A 354 4.45 -5.93 -12.58
CA LEU A 354 3.03 -5.91 -12.29
C LEU A 354 2.55 -4.46 -12.15
N GLU A 355 1.52 -4.08 -12.90
CA GLU A 355 0.93 -2.75 -12.82
C GLU A 355 -0.58 -2.78 -12.56
N PHE A 356 -1.00 -1.98 -11.59
CA PHE A 356 -2.39 -1.57 -11.39
C PHE A 356 -2.50 -0.06 -11.65
N SER A 357 -3.02 0.31 -12.82
CA SER A 357 -2.95 1.70 -13.28
C SER A 357 -3.96 2.63 -12.59
N ASN A 358 -5.10 2.13 -12.12
CA ASN A 358 -6.07 2.94 -11.35
C ASN A 358 -5.92 2.69 -9.84
N PRO A 359 -6.32 3.69 -9.01
CA PRO A 359 -6.28 3.56 -7.56
C PRO A 359 -7.02 2.33 -7.05
N ILE A 360 -6.33 1.50 -6.28
CA ILE A 360 -6.91 0.34 -5.59
C ILE A 360 -7.33 0.76 -4.17
N ASP A 361 -8.46 0.22 -3.74
CA ASP A 361 -8.94 0.44 -2.37
C ASP A 361 -8.32 -0.59 -1.43
N ILE A 362 -7.60 -0.10 -0.41
CA ILE A 362 -6.99 -0.90 0.67
C ILE A 362 -7.83 -0.90 1.95
N GLY A 363 -8.98 -0.20 1.95
CA GLY A 363 -9.91 -0.09 3.07
C GLY A 363 -9.47 0.89 4.16
N ASP A 364 -10.10 0.74 5.33
CA ASP A 364 -9.78 1.54 6.53
C ASP A 364 -8.38 1.20 7.06
N ILE A 365 -7.60 2.24 7.33
CA ILE A 365 -6.20 2.17 7.75
C ILE A 365 -6.02 2.30 9.27
N THR A 366 -7.06 1.99 10.06
CA THR A 366 -6.96 1.90 11.53
C THR A 366 -6.02 0.77 11.92
N PRO A 367 -4.93 1.05 12.67
CA PRO A 367 -4.10 0.00 13.24
C PRO A 367 -4.88 -0.81 14.29
N THR A 368 -4.67 -2.12 14.32
CA THR A 368 -5.25 -3.02 15.33
C THR A 368 -4.72 -2.69 16.73
N ASN A 369 -3.43 -2.37 16.82
CA ASN A 369 -2.75 -2.06 18.07
C ASN A 369 -2.55 -0.55 18.24
N ALA A 370 -2.48 -0.11 19.50
CA ALA A 370 -2.11 1.28 19.79
C ALA A 370 -0.64 1.53 19.39
N VAL A 371 -0.36 2.75 18.92
CA VAL A 371 0.99 3.17 18.50
C VAL A 371 1.69 3.93 19.61
N ASP A 372 2.99 3.74 19.73
CA ASP A 372 3.82 4.49 20.68
C ASP A 372 4.32 5.81 20.08
N ILE A 373 4.42 6.83 20.92
CA ILE A 373 4.97 8.13 20.53
C ILE A 373 6.51 8.04 20.51
N ALA A 374 7.10 8.28 19.35
CA ALA A 374 8.54 8.35 19.20
C ALA A 374 9.12 9.61 19.88
N SER A 375 10.33 9.50 20.45
CA SER A 375 10.95 10.61 21.20
C SER A 375 11.18 11.87 20.35
N ASN A 376 11.42 11.72 19.05
CA ASN A 376 11.54 12.85 18.12
C ASN A 376 10.21 13.58 17.92
N THR A 377 9.09 12.85 17.76
CA THR A 377 7.74 13.42 17.69
C THR A 377 7.41 14.20 18.96
N LEU A 378 7.75 13.62 20.11
CA LEU A 378 7.56 14.26 21.40
C LEU A 378 8.37 15.56 21.54
N SER A 379 9.65 15.52 21.14
CA SER A 379 10.55 16.69 21.17
C SER A 379 10.07 17.80 20.24
N ALA A 380 9.61 17.45 19.03
CA ALA A 380 9.00 18.39 18.09
C ALA A 380 7.71 19.00 18.67
N THR A 381 6.86 18.19 19.31
CA THR A 381 5.62 18.64 19.95
C THR A 381 5.90 19.66 21.05
N LEU A 382 6.86 19.38 21.94
CA LEU A 382 7.25 20.33 23.01
C LEU A 382 7.82 21.64 22.44
N SER A 383 8.52 21.57 21.30
CA SER A 383 9.03 22.75 20.60
C SER A 383 7.89 23.60 20.03
N GLU A 384 6.87 22.99 19.43
CA GLU A 384 5.69 23.71 18.94
C GLU A 384 4.81 24.27 20.06
N VAL A 385 4.66 23.53 21.15
CA VAL A 385 4.01 24.04 22.38
C VAL A 385 4.76 25.26 22.91
N SER A 386 6.09 25.24 22.91
CA SER A 386 6.89 26.39 23.37
C SER A 386 6.68 27.62 22.48
N LYS A 387 6.72 27.46 21.15
CA LYS A 387 6.39 28.53 20.20
C LYS A 387 4.99 29.08 20.39
N TYR A 388 4.02 28.21 20.71
CA TYR A 388 2.65 28.62 21.01
C TYR A 388 2.61 29.49 22.27
N LEU A 389 3.22 29.04 23.37
CA LEU A 389 3.23 29.76 24.66
C LEU A 389 4.03 31.07 24.60
N ASP A 390 4.98 31.21 23.68
CA ASP A 390 5.68 32.46 23.41
C ASP A 390 4.82 33.52 22.71
N ARG A 391 3.89 33.07 21.86
CA ARG A 391 2.95 33.93 21.11
C ARG A 391 1.67 34.20 21.88
N LYS A 392 1.24 33.25 22.70
CA LYS A 392 0.06 33.31 23.56
C LYS A 392 0.50 33.04 25.00
N PRO A 393 0.94 34.09 25.71
CA PRO A 393 1.43 33.96 27.07
C PRO A 393 0.38 33.33 28.00
N ILE A 394 0.86 32.53 28.96
CA ILE A 394 0.03 31.97 30.03
C ILE A 394 -0.58 33.12 30.82
N ASN A 395 -1.91 33.15 30.92
CA ASN A 395 -2.61 34.19 31.67
C ASN A 395 -2.62 33.85 33.17
N CYS A 396 -1.93 34.68 33.94
CA CYS A 396 -1.71 34.48 35.38
C CYS A 396 -2.68 35.27 36.26
N GLY A 397 -3.73 35.85 35.70
CA GLY A 397 -4.67 36.71 36.40
C GLY A 397 -4.09 38.11 36.65
N LEU A 398 -4.28 38.67 37.85
CA LEU A 398 -3.92 40.06 38.17
C LEU A 398 -2.43 40.37 38.02
N THR A 399 -1.55 39.45 38.41
CA THR A 399 -0.09 39.64 38.34
C THR A 399 0.56 38.41 37.74
N VAL A 400 1.73 38.55 37.10
CA VAL A 400 2.50 37.34 36.69
C VAL A 400 2.85 36.48 37.92
N LEU A 401 3.05 37.11 39.08
CA LEU A 401 3.38 36.42 40.32
C LEU A 401 2.27 35.46 40.80
N SER A 402 1.00 35.66 40.41
CA SER A 402 -0.09 34.81 40.89
C SER A 402 -0.09 33.39 40.31
N CYS A 403 0.38 33.17 39.08
CA CYS A 403 0.57 31.80 38.55
C CYS A 403 2.02 31.29 38.74
N VAL A 404 2.98 32.21 38.78
CA VAL A 404 4.42 31.89 38.81
C VAL A 404 4.84 31.40 40.20
N PHE A 405 4.22 31.93 41.25
CA PHE A 405 4.41 31.48 42.63
C PHE A 405 3.32 30.53 43.14
N SER A 406 2.22 30.32 42.40
CA SER A 406 1.25 29.27 42.76
C SER A 406 1.88 27.88 42.64
N GLY A 407 1.30 26.90 43.35
CA GLY A 407 1.71 25.51 43.25
C GLY A 407 1.41 24.84 41.90
N THR A 408 0.60 25.49 41.05
CA THR A 408 0.16 24.96 39.75
C THR A 408 0.34 26.01 38.66
N ILE A 409 0.79 25.57 37.48
CA ILE A 409 0.85 26.31 36.21
C ILE A 409 -0.17 25.67 35.28
N ASP A 410 -1.24 26.41 35.00
CA ASP A 410 -2.27 26.01 34.05
C ASP A 410 -2.03 26.73 32.72
N THR A 411 -1.69 25.95 31.70
CA THR A 411 -1.49 26.48 30.33
C THR A 411 -2.81 26.76 29.61
N GLY A 412 -3.93 26.31 30.17
CA GLY A 412 -5.24 26.33 29.52
C GLY A 412 -5.30 25.43 28.28
N PRO A 413 -6.38 25.56 27.49
CA PRO A 413 -6.46 24.88 26.20
C PRO A 413 -5.51 25.54 25.20
N MET A 414 -4.60 24.73 24.67
CA MET A 414 -3.72 25.06 23.56
C MET A 414 -4.27 24.44 22.28
N SER A 415 -4.25 25.17 21.17
CA SER A 415 -4.63 24.65 19.87
C SER A 415 -3.52 24.96 18.88
N LEU A 416 -2.82 23.91 18.44
CA LEU A 416 -1.80 24.02 17.41
C LEU A 416 -2.49 24.05 16.04
N GLY A 417 -1.98 24.85 15.10
CA GLY A 417 -2.55 24.96 13.76
C GLY A 417 -1.86 24.00 12.77
N ALA A 418 -2.26 24.04 11.50
CA ALA A 418 -1.61 23.26 10.44
C ALA A 418 -0.10 23.60 10.29
N ASP A 419 0.30 24.84 10.60
CA ASP A 419 1.71 25.29 10.54
C ASP A 419 2.61 24.68 11.63
N ALA A 420 2.05 23.87 12.54
CA ALA A 420 2.74 23.24 13.65
C ALA A 420 2.73 21.69 13.54
N ALA A 421 2.70 21.18 12.31
CA ALA A 421 2.77 19.74 12.06
C ALA A 421 4.07 19.13 12.59
N VAL A 422 3.97 17.99 13.27
CA VAL A 422 5.11 17.26 13.84
C VAL A 422 5.31 15.92 13.15
N PRO A 423 6.55 15.46 12.92
CA PRO A 423 6.78 14.21 12.22
C PRO A 423 6.58 13.00 13.14
N MET A 424 6.03 11.91 12.60
CA MET A 424 5.96 10.60 13.25
C MET A 424 6.25 9.49 12.23
N ALA A 425 7.21 8.62 12.55
CA ALA A 425 7.51 7.45 11.75
C ALA A 425 6.85 6.22 12.37
N LEU A 426 6.10 5.49 11.54
CA LEU A 426 5.48 4.21 11.86
C LEU A 426 6.01 3.15 10.90
N ALA A 427 5.91 1.90 11.28
CA ALA A 427 6.25 0.78 10.41
C ALA A 427 5.41 -0.44 10.75
N ASN A 428 5.08 -1.24 9.73
CA ASN A 428 4.47 -2.56 9.87
C ASN A 428 3.20 -2.56 10.72
N LEU A 429 2.23 -1.74 10.32
CA LEU A 429 0.97 -1.58 11.03
C LEU A 429 0.00 -2.68 10.61
N GLU A 430 -0.32 -3.60 11.51
CA GLU A 430 -1.44 -4.52 11.30
C GLU A 430 -2.74 -3.71 11.22
N LEU A 431 -3.37 -3.65 10.04
CA LEU A 431 -4.59 -2.87 9.82
C LEU A 431 -5.84 -3.73 10.07
N VAL A 432 -6.84 -3.20 10.78
CA VAL A 432 -8.06 -3.97 11.15
C VAL A 432 -8.81 -4.55 9.95
N ASN A 433 -8.82 -3.82 8.84
CA ASN A 433 -9.59 -4.19 7.65
C ASN A 433 -8.78 -4.97 6.62
N GLN A 434 -7.54 -5.38 6.92
CA GLN A 434 -6.77 -6.28 6.05
C GLN A 434 -7.12 -7.77 6.24
N LYS A 435 -8.07 -8.10 7.13
CA LYS A 435 -8.65 -9.44 7.22
C LYS A 435 -9.55 -9.73 6.01
N PHE A 436 -9.52 -10.98 5.53
CA PHE A 436 -10.32 -11.46 4.42
C PHE A 436 -10.82 -12.89 4.69
N ALA A 437 -11.94 -13.26 4.07
CA ALA A 437 -12.41 -14.65 4.10
C ALA A 437 -11.64 -15.49 3.05
N PRO A 438 -11.22 -16.73 3.36
CA PRO A 438 -10.54 -17.59 2.39
C PRO A 438 -11.40 -17.89 1.16
N ASN A 439 -10.78 -18.09 0.00
CA ASN A 439 -11.48 -18.46 -1.24
C ASN A 439 -11.59 -19.98 -1.39
N CYS A 440 -12.28 -20.64 -0.46
CA CYS A 440 -12.33 -22.09 -0.37
C CYS A 440 -13.67 -22.68 -0.80
N TYR A 441 -13.66 -23.60 -1.76
CA TYR A 441 -14.86 -24.40 -2.03
C TYR A 441 -14.91 -25.65 -1.16
N GLY A 442 -15.98 -25.81 -0.37
CA GLY A 442 -16.24 -27.02 0.42
C GLY A 442 -15.17 -27.32 1.48
N THR A 443 -14.58 -28.52 1.44
CA THR A 443 -13.55 -29.00 2.40
C THR A 443 -12.11 -28.80 1.92
N LEU A 444 -11.91 -28.05 0.83
CA LEU A 444 -10.57 -27.78 0.31
C LEU A 444 -9.75 -27.00 1.33
N LYS A 445 -8.52 -27.47 1.56
CA LYS A 445 -7.53 -26.84 2.47
C LYS A 445 -6.56 -25.93 1.73
N PHE A 446 -6.63 -25.91 0.40
CA PHE A 446 -5.72 -25.14 -0.45
C PHE A 446 -6.50 -24.00 -1.12
N CYS A 447 -6.49 -22.88 -0.42
CA CYS A 447 -7.14 -21.60 -0.65
C CYS A 447 -6.72 -20.69 0.51
#